data_AF-J9UNZ0-F1
#
_entry.id   AF-J9UNZ0-F1
#
_cell.length_a   1.000
_cell.length_b   1.000
_cell.length_c   1.000
_cell.angle_alpha   90.00
_cell.angle_beta   90.00
_cell.angle_gamma   90.00
#
_symmetry.space_group_name_H-M   'P 1'
#
loop_
_entity.id
_entity.type
_entity.pdbx_description
1 polymer ?
#
loop_
_entity_poly.entity_id
_entity_poly.type
_entity_poly.pdbx_seq_one_letter_code
_entity_poly.pdbx_strand_id
1 'polypeptide(L)'
;VLCCCGPCAMYRRSALDLVLHEYETQYFRGKPSDFGEDRHLTILMLAAGFRTEYVPDAIAATVVPDRLVPYLRQQLRWARSTFRDTALALPLLPRLDFYITLDIVGQNLLPLLLGVSILTALAQIALTSELPWPTVLIIASMTMVRCSLAAFRARQLRFLAFALHKPISMFLLLPVKVYALCTLGN
;
A
#
# COMPACT_ATOMS: atom_id res chain seq x y z
N VAL A 1 -13.04 -0.72 4.50
CA VAL A 1 -11.69 -0.91 3.91
C VAL A 1 -11.28 0.33 3.12
N LEU A 2 -9.98 0.56 2.90
CA LEU A 2 -9.52 1.75 2.16
C LEU A 2 -9.38 1.58 0.67
N CYS A 3 -9.50 0.35 0.19
CA CYS A 3 -9.43 0.02 -1.21
C CYS A 3 -10.37 -1.16 -1.43
N CYS A 4 -11.50 -0.91 -2.06
CA CYS A 4 -12.32 -1.96 -2.64
C CYS A 4 -11.67 -2.36 -3.97
N CYS A 5 -10.88 -3.44 -3.96
CA CYS A 5 -10.09 -3.86 -5.11
C CYS A 5 -11.01 -4.29 -6.27
N GLY A 6 -10.73 -3.79 -7.48
CA GLY A 6 -11.53 -3.99 -8.69
C GLY A 6 -11.88 -5.44 -9.01
N PRO A 7 -10.99 -6.44 -8.80
CA PRO A 7 -11.32 -7.84 -9.07
C PRO A 7 -12.47 -8.41 -8.24
N CYS A 8 -12.80 -7.83 -7.09
CA CYS A 8 -13.86 -8.31 -6.21
C CYS A 8 -14.45 -7.15 -5.40
N ALA A 9 -15.08 -6.20 -6.09
CA ALA A 9 -15.80 -5.09 -5.48
C ALA A 9 -17.22 -5.00 -6.03
N MET A 10 -18.17 -4.67 -5.15
CA MET A 10 -19.56 -4.42 -5.53
C MET A 10 -20.02 -3.11 -4.89
N TYR A 11 -20.73 -2.31 -5.67
CA TYR A 11 -21.24 -1.01 -5.25
C TYR A 11 -22.74 -0.93 -5.49
N ARG A 12 -23.46 -0.30 -4.57
CA ARG A 12 -24.85 0.07 -4.80
C ARG A 12 -24.89 1.16 -5.86
N ARG A 13 -25.62 0.93 -6.96
CA ARG A 13 -25.75 1.89 -8.07
C ARG A 13 -26.12 3.29 -7.58
N SER A 14 -27.14 3.40 -6.72
CA SER A 14 -27.60 4.70 -6.21
C SER A 14 -26.53 5.45 -5.39
N ALA A 15 -25.55 4.75 -4.80
CA ALA A 15 -24.41 5.39 -4.13
C ALA A 15 -23.33 5.78 -5.15
N LEU A 16 -23.10 4.95 -6.16
CA LEU A 16 -22.15 5.22 -7.23
C LEU A 16 -22.54 6.45 -8.04
N ASP A 17 -23.82 6.59 -8.38
CA ASP A 17 -24.34 7.72 -9.16
C ASP A 17 -24.05 9.08 -8.48
N LEU A 18 -23.90 9.12 -7.15
CA LEU A 18 -23.59 10.35 -6.40
C LEU A 18 -22.13 10.81 -6.53
N VAL A 19 -21.22 9.88 -6.83
CA VAL A 19 -19.77 10.16 -6.88
C VAL A 19 -19.19 10.00 -8.29
N LEU A 20 -19.99 9.51 -9.25
CA LEU A 20 -19.53 9.17 -10.59
C LEU A 20 -18.97 10.38 -11.35
N HIS A 21 -19.64 11.53 -11.28
CA HIS A 21 -19.16 12.75 -11.94
C HIS A 21 -17.78 13.18 -11.41
N GLU A 22 -17.59 13.17 -10.09
CA GLU A 22 -16.30 13.52 -9.49
C GLU A 22 -15.22 12.48 -9.82
N TYR A 23 -15.60 11.20 -9.85
CA TYR A 23 -14.72 10.11 -10.25
C TYR A 23 -14.24 10.23 -11.71
N GLU A 24 -15.13 10.59 -12.65
CA GLU A 24 -14.82 10.73 -14.08
C GLU A 24 -14.05 12.03 -14.40
N THR A 25 -14.30 13.10 -13.65
CA THR A 25 -13.69 14.43 -13.89
C THR A 25 -12.46 14.70 -13.03
N GLN A 26 -11.83 13.65 -12.49
CA GLN A 26 -10.69 13.79 -11.60
C GLN A 26 -9.46 14.39 -12.31
N TYR A 27 -8.82 15.35 -11.64
CA TYR A 27 -7.54 15.90 -12.04
C TYR A 27 -6.49 15.65 -10.96
N PHE A 28 -5.31 15.23 -11.39
CA PHE A 28 -4.13 15.23 -10.53
C PHE A 28 -3.03 16.09 -11.15
N ARG A 29 -2.60 17.12 -10.41
CA ARG A 29 -1.58 18.10 -10.85
C ARG A 29 -1.88 18.70 -12.23
N GLY A 30 -3.16 19.00 -12.48
CA GLY A 30 -3.62 19.64 -13.72
C GLY A 30 -3.77 18.72 -14.94
N LYS A 31 -3.65 17.39 -14.76
CA LYS A 31 -3.92 16.40 -15.82
C LYS A 31 -5.11 15.50 -15.44
N PRO A 32 -5.96 15.10 -16.40
CA PRO A 32 -6.92 14.02 -16.19
C PRO A 32 -6.20 12.77 -15.67
N SER A 33 -6.81 12.11 -14.69
CA SER A 33 -6.15 11.05 -13.93
C SER A 33 -6.85 9.71 -14.12
N ASP A 34 -6.22 8.79 -14.87
CA ASP A 34 -6.77 7.45 -15.15
C ASP A 34 -6.16 6.36 -14.24
N PHE A 35 -5.20 6.72 -13.38
CA PHE A 35 -4.51 5.78 -12.51
C PHE A 35 -5.27 5.60 -11.18
N GLY A 36 -5.27 4.41 -10.58
CA GLY A 36 -5.73 4.23 -9.19
C GLY A 36 -7.25 4.27 -8.96
N GLU A 37 -8.00 3.76 -9.93
CA GLU A 37 -9.46 3.71 -9.97
C GLU A 37 -10.11 3.24 -8.66
N ASP A 38 -9.69 2.07 -8.16
CA ASP A 38 -10.30 1.39 -7.00
C ASP A 38 -10.25 2.21 -5.69
N ARG A 39 -9.04 2.68 -5.35
CA ARG A 39 -8.80 3.38 -4.08
C ARG A 39 -9.40 4.78 -4.12
N HIS A 40 -9.28 5.46 -5.26
CA HIS A 40 -9.89 6.78 -5.41
C HIS A 40 -11.42 6.71 -5.29
N LEU A 41 -12.07 5.76 -5.99
CA LEU A 41 -13.51 5.54 -5.85
C LEU A 41 -13.89 5.22 -4.40
N THR A 42 -13.08 4.41 -3.71
CA THR A 42 -13.29 4.10 -2.28
C THR A 42 -13.23 5.36 -1.41
N ILE A 43 -12.28 6.26 -1.67
CA ILE A 43 -12.14 7.54 -0.97
C ILE A 43 -13.35 8.42 -1.20
N LEU A 44 -13.84 8.55 -2.45
CA LEU A 44 -15.03 9.32 -2.76
C LEU A 44 -16.27 8.78 -2.06
N MET A 45 -16.44 7.45 -2.04
CA MET A 45 -17.52 6.79 -1.30
C MET A 45 -17.47 7.11 0.20
N LEU A 46 -16.28 7.02 0.81
CA LEU A 46 -16.07 7.37 2.22
C LEU A 46 -16.30 8.86 2.49
N ALA A 47 -15.87 9.74 1.58
CA ALA A 47 -16.09 11.19 1.67
C ALA A 47 -17.58 11.56 1.60
N ALA A 48 -18.35 10.85 0.78
CA ALA A 48 -19.81 10.96 0.67
C ALA A 48 -20.56 10.35 1.87
N GLY A 49 -19.85 9.81 2.88
CA GLY A 49 -20.43 9.26 4.10
C GLY A 49 -20.89 7.80 4.00
N PHE A 50 -20.56 7.11 2.90
CA PHE A 50 -20.82 5.68 2.79
C PHE A 50 -19.79 4.85 3.56
N ARG A 51 -20.13 3.58 3.79
CA ARG A 51 -19.26 2.60 4.44
C ARG A 51 -18.76 1.59 3.42
N THR A 52 -17.56 1.09 3.63
CA THR A 52 -16.97 0.01 2.84
C THR A 52 -16.60 -1.15 3.75
N GLU A 53 -17.06 -2.34 3.40
CA GLU A 53 -16.90 -3.54 4.23
C GLU A 53 -16.08 -4.59 3.50
N TYR A 54 -15.31 -5.37 4.27
CA TYR A 54 -14.58 -6.52 3.78
C TYR A 54 -15.44 -7.77 3.99
N VAL A 55 -15.66 -8.54 2.92
CA VAL A 55 -16.39 -9.81 2.98
C VAL A 55 -15.40 -10.95 2.77
N PRO A 56 -15.03 -11.71 3.83
CA PRO A 56 -14.00 -12.76 3.73
C PRO A 56 -14.31 -13.85 2.71
N ASP A 57 -15.60 -14.15 2.50
CA ASP A 57 -16.07 -15.19 1.60
C ASP A 57 -16.16 -14.72 0.13
N ALA A 58 -15.99 -13.41 -0.13
CA ALA A 58 -15.93 -12.85 -1.48
C ALA A 58 -14.53 -13.07 -2.06
N ILE A 59 -14.34 -14.21 -2.73
CA ILE A 59 -13.04 -14.66 -3.25
C ILE A 59 -13.03 -14.49 -4.78
N ALA A 60 -11.99 -13.83 -5.30
CA ALA A 60 -11.70 -13.74 -6.73
C ALA A 60 -10.29 -14.22 -7.04
N ALA A 61 -10.14 -15.00 -8.12
CA ALA A 61 -8.84 -15.38 -8.67
C ALA A 61 -8.42 -14.36 -9.74
N THR A 62 -7.17 -13.91 -9.68
CA THR A 62 -6.64 -12.94 -10.63
C THR A 62 -5.33 -13.40 -11.24
N VAL A 63 -5.06 -12.93 -12.45
CA VAL A 63 -3.78 -13.16 -13.11
C VAL A 63 -2.73 -12.25 -12.48
N VAL A 64 -1.63 -12.85 -12.02
CA VAL A 64 -0.46 -12.11 -11.54
C VAL A 64 0.62 -12.17 -12.63
N PRO A 65 1.34 -11.07 -12.89
CA PRO A 65 2.45 -11.12 -13.83
C PRO A 65 3.50 -12.15 -13.44
N ASP A 66 3.86 -13.01 -14.39
CA ASP A 66 4.85 -14.08 -14.24
C ASP A 66 6.29 -13.61 -14.56
N ARG A 67 6.42 -12.41 -15.13
CA ARG A 67 7.71 -11.78 -15.50
C ARG A 67 7.98 -10.55 -14.66
N LEU A 68 9.27 -10.34 -14.36
CA LEU A 68 9.75 -9.25 -13.51
C LEU A 68 9.37 -7.86 -14.06
N VAL A 69 9.56 -7.59 -15.35
CA VAL A 69 9.32 -6.25 -15.91
C VAL A 69 7.83 -5.85 -15.83
N PRO A 70 6.86 -6.67 -16.29
CA PRO A 70 5.44 -6.39 -16.07
C PRO A 70 5.05 -6.26 -14.59
N TYR A 71 5.63 -7.10 -13.71
CA TYR A 71 5.42 -6.99 -12.26
C TYR A 71 5.87 -5.63 -11.72
N LEU A 72 7.06 -5.15 -12.07
CA LEU A 72 7.57 -3.85 -11.62
C LEU A 72 6.74 -2.68 -12.16
N ARG A 73 6.28 -2.74 -13.41
CA ARG A 73 5.38 -1.73 -13.97
C ARG A 73 4.06 -1.67 -13.20
N GLN A 74 3.52 -2.82 -12.79
CA GLN A 74 2.34 -2.89 -11.95
C GLN A 74 2.57 -2.30 -10.56
N GLN A 75 3.68 -2.66 -9.90
CA GLN A 75 4.04 -2.12 -8.59
C GLN A 75 4.28 -0.61 -8.62
N LEU A 76 4.90 -0.09 -9.68
CA LEU A 76 5.09 1.34 -9.89
C LEU A 76 3.75 2.08 -10.00
N ARG A 77 2.81 1.53 -10.79
CA ARG A 77 1.46 2.09 -10.93
C ARG A 77 0.73 2.13 -9.59
N TRP A 78 0.79 1.04 -8.84
CA TRP A 78 0.19 0.94 -7.51
C TRP A 78 0.82 1.90 -6.51
N ALA A 79 2.14 2.05 -6.52
CA ALA A 79 2.84 2.99 -5.65
C ALA A 79 2.43 4.45 -5.93
N ARG A 80 2.36 4.84 -7.21
CA ARG A 80 1.93 6.20 -7.61
C ARG A 80 0.50 6.51 -7.15
N SER A 81 -0.44 5.60 -7.42
CA SER A 81 -1.83 5.75 -6.93
C SER A 81 -1.87 5.81 -5.41
N THR A 82 -1.14 4.95 -4.71
CA THR A 82 -1.12 4.96 -3.23
C THR A 82 -0.66 6.30 -2.66
N PHE A 83 0.40 6.91 -3.20
CA PHE A 83 0.86 8.22 -2.72
C PHE A 83 -0.16 9.33 -2.97
N ARG A 84 -0.73 9.39 -4.19
CA ARG A 84 -1.75 10.37 -4.53
C ARG A 84 -2.99 10.22 -3.65
N ASP A 85 -3.52 9.00 -3.60
CA ASP A 85 -4.77 8.71 -2.91
C ASP A 85 -4.62 8.88 -1.40
N THR A 86 -3.45 8.57 -0.83
CA THR A 86 -3.14 8.93 0.56
C THR A 86 -3.23 10.44 0.76
N ALA A 87 -2.62 11.25 -0.12
CA ALA A 87 -2.69 12.71 -0.02
C ALA A 87 -4.13 13.24 -0.09
N LEU A 88 -4.97 12.65 -0.94
CA LEU A 88 -6.40 12.99 -1.05
C LEU A 88 -7.21 12.52 0.16
N ALA A 89 -6.83 11.40 0.79
CA ALA A 89 -7.52 10.85 1.96
C ALA A 89 -7.14 11.55 3.28
N LEU A 90 -6.05 12.34 3.33
CA LEU A 90 -5.57 13.01 4.55
C LEU A 90 -6.66 13.81 5.28
N PRO A 91 -7.47 14.67 4.60
CA PRO A 91 -8.54 15.42 5.25
C PRO A 91 -9.66 14.54 5.80
N LEU A 92 -9.80 13.30 5.30
CA LEU A 92 -10.83 12.36 5.75
C LEU A 92 -10.41 11.61 7.01
N LEU A 93 -9.10 11.52 7.32
CA LEU A 93 -8.58 10.72 8.44
C LEU A 93 -9.34 10.89 9.77
N PRO A 94 -9.73 12.11 10.21
CA PRO A 94 -10.45 12.28 11.47
C PRO A 94 -11.85 11.66 11.49
N ARG A 95 -12.43 11.42 10.30
CA ARG A 95 -13.77 10.84 10.12
C ARG A 95 -13.74 9.32 9.88
N LEU A 96 -12.56 8.76 9.66
CA LEU A 96 -12.37 7.34 9.41
C LEU A 96 -12.26 6.56 10.72
N ASP A 97 -12.59 5.27 10.64
CA ASP A 97 -12.40 4.35 11.74
C ASP A 97 -10.92 4.28 12.18
N PHE A 98 -10.67 4.07 13.47
CA PHE A 98 -9.31 4.04 14.03
C PHE A 98 -8.41 3.01 13.34
N TYR A 99 -8.92 1.82 13.00
CA TYR A 99 -8.14 0.78 12.34
C TYR A 99 -7.76 1.18 10.91
N ILE A 100 -8.66 1.88 10.23
CA ILE A 100 -8.44 2.44 8.89
C ILE A 100 -7.32 3.49 8.94
N THR A 101 -7.38 4.39 9.93
CA THR A 101 -6.34 5.42 10.12
C THR A 101 -4.98 4.79 10.46
N LEU A 102 -4.95 3.79 11.35
CA LEU A 102 -3.75 3.02 11.68
C LEU A 102 -3.14 2.36 10.43
N ASP A 103 -3.97 1.79 9.57
CA ASP A 103 -3.55 1.14 8.33
C ASP A 103 -2.90 2.15 7.35
N ILE A 104 -3.51 3.33 7.15
CA ILE A 104 -2.93 4.39 6.29
C ILE A 104 -1.58 4.84 6.83
N VAL A 105 -1.53 5.16 8.13
CA VAL A 105 -0.30 5.61 8.79
C VAL A 105 0.76 4.51 8.66
N GLY A 106 0.40 3.26 8.91
CA GLY A 106 1.29 2.10 8.80
C GLY A 106 1.85 1.94 7.38
N GLN A 107 0.98 1.96 6.36
CA GLN A 107 1.38 1.77 4.96
C GLN A 107 2.33 2.86 4.44
N ASN A 108 2.25 4.07 4.98
CA ASN A 108 3.10 5.20 4.57
C ASN A 108 4.35 5.36 5.44
N LEU A 109 4.22 5.21 6.77
CA LEU A 109 5.32 5.43 7.71
C LEU A 109 6.33 4.27 7.69
N LEU A 110 5.89 3.01 7.62
CA LEU A 110 6.80 1.85 7.69
C LEU A 110 7.79 1.80 6.53
N PRO A 111 7.41 2.04 5.25
CA PRO A 111 8.39 2.09 4.17
C PRO A 111 9.41 3.21 4.34
N LEU A 112 9.02 4.37 4.90
CA LEU A 112 9.93 5.47 5.19
C LEU A 112 10.93 5.08 6.28
N LEU A 113 10.45 4.53 7.40
CA LEU A 113 11.32 4.04 8.48
C LEU A 113 12.27 2.94 8.00
N LEU A 114 11.79 2.04 7.13
CA LEU A 114 12.63 1.04 6.48
C LEU A 114 13.72 1.70 5.62
N GLY A 115 13.36 2.70 4.81
CA GLY A 115 14.32 3.45 4.00
C GLY A 115 15.40 4.12 4.85
N VAL A 116 15.00 4.82 5.92
CA VAL A 116 15.95 5.43 6.87
C VAL A 116 16.85 4.38 7.49
N SER A 117 16.30 3.25 7.94
CA SER A 117 17.08 2.15 8.53
C SER A 117 18.12 1.57 7.58
N ILE A 118 17.81 1.52 6.27
CA ILE A 118 18.75 1.06 5.25
C ILE A 118 19.86 2.09 5.03
N LEU A 119 19.51 3.38 4.96
CA LEU A 119 20.49 4.45 4.80
C LEU A 119 21.45 4.52 5.99
N THR A 120 20.94 4.40 7.21
CA THR A 120 21.79 4.39 8.41
C THR A 120 22.66 3.13 8.47
N ALA A 121 22.12 1.96 8.08
CA ALA A 121 22.89 0.73 7.95
C ALA A 121 24.04 0.86 6.94
N LEU A 122 23.79 1.46 5.77
CA LEU A 122 24.82 1.71 4.76
C LEU A 122 25.86 2.73 5.24
N ALA A 123 25.44 3.78 5.93
CA ALA A 123 26.34 4.77 6.52
C ALA A 123 27.25 4.15 7.59
N GLN A 124 26.72 3.25 8.43
CA GLN A 124 27.51 2.52 9.41
C GLN A 124 28.57 1.65 8.71
N ILE A 125 28.19 0.86 7.69
CA ILE A 125 29.15 0.04 6.93
C ILE A 125 30.24 0.92 6.33
N ALA A 126 29.88 2.07 5.74
CA ALA A 126 30.84 2.97 5.11
C ALA A 126 31.82 3.61 6.11
N LEU A 127 31.39 3.89 7.33
CA LEU A 127 32.20 4.58 8.35
C LEU A 127 33.03 3.63 9.21
N THR A 128 32.47 2.47 9.58
CA THR A 128 33.12 1.55 10.53
C THR A 128 33.62 0.27 9.88
N SER A 129 33.26 0.00 8.61
CA SER A 129 33.50 -1.29 7.94
C SER A 129 32.90 -2.50 8.67
N GLU A 130 31.99 -2.27 9.62
CA GLU A 130 31.30 -3.31 10.37
C GLU A 130 29.89 -3.55 9.83
N LEU A 131 29.42 -4.79 9.93
CA LEU A 131 28.05 -5.12 9.55
C LEU A 131 27.06 -4.61 10.61
N PRO A 132 25.94 -3.97 10.22
CA PRO A 132 24.96 -3.38 11.12
C PRO A 132 24.01 -4.45 11.69
N TRP A 133 24.57 -5.38 12.45
CA TRP A 133 23.84 -6.50 13.07
C TRP A 133 22.58 -6.06 13.85
N PRO A 134 22.59 -4.98 14.66
CA PRO A 134 21.40 -4.56 15.38
C PRO A 134 20.23 -4.23 14.43
N THR A 135 20.50 -3.49 13.35
CA THR A 135 19.48 -3.14 12.35
C THR A 135 18.93 -4.39 11.66
N VAL A 136 19.80 -5.32 11.28
CA VAL A 136 19.39 -6.59 10.66
C VAL A 136 18.50 -7.40 11.60
N LEU A 137 18.89 -7.54 12.87
CA LEU A 137 18.14 -8.29 13.88
C LEU A 137 16.78 -7.63 14.19
N ILE A 138 16.71 -6.30 14.26
CA ILE A 138 15.44 -5.57 14.46
C ILE A 138 14.50 -5.80 13.28
N ILE A 139 14.98 -5.68 12.04
CA ILE A 139 14.16 -5.89 10.85
C ILE A 139 13.68 -7.35 10.79
N ALA A 140 14.55 -8.32 11.05
CA ALA A 140 14.22 -9.74 11.05
C ALA A 140 13.19 -10.08 12.13
N SER A 141 13.42 -9.65 13.38
CA SER A 141 12.52 -9.90 14.50
C SER A 141 11.15 -9.27 14.29
N MET A 142 11.08 -8.00 13.88
CA MET A 142 9.80 -7.33 13.57
C MET A 142 9.04 -8.02 12.44
N THR A 143 9.74 -8.51 11.42
CA THR A 143 9.13 -9.26 10.32
C THR A 143 8.56 -10.58 10.83
N MET A 144 9.32 -11.31 11.64
CA MET A 144 8.86 -12.57 12.23
C MET A 144 7.68 -12.37 13.16
N VAL A 145 7.72 -11.38 14.05
CA VAL A 145 6.59 -11.06 14.96
C VAL A 145 5.32 -10.78 14.15
N ARG A 146 5.41 -9.96 13.08
CA ARG A 146 4.27 -9.67 12.21
C ARG A 146 3.72 -10.90 11.51
N CYS A 147 4.59 -11.71 10.91
CA CYS A 147 4.17 -12.90 10.18
C CYS A 147 3.57 -13.95 11.12
N SER A 148 4.14 -14.12 12.32
CA SER A 148 3.62 -15.01 13.36
C SER A 148 2.26 -14.54 13.88
N LEU A 149 2.09 -13.25 14.14
CA LEU A 149 0.80 -12.70 14.56
C LEU A 149 -0.26 -12.88 13.47
N ALA A 150 0.09 -12.64 12.20
CA ALA A 150 -0.81 -12.89 11.07
C ALA A 150 -1.19 -14.36 10.94
N ALA A 151 -0.20 -15.27 11.04
CA ALA A 151 -0.43 -16.71 11.00
C ALA A 151 -1.33 -17.20 12.14
N PHE A 152 -1.13 -16.68 13.35
CA PHE A 152 -1.94 -17.00 14.51
C PHE A 152 -3.37 -16.48 14.36
N ARG A 153 -3.55 -15.20 13.99
CA ARG A 153 -4.86 -14.57 13.84
C ARG A 153 -5.68 -15.20 12.71
N ALA A 154 -5.03 -15.53 11.60
CA ALA A 154 -5.68 -16.18 10.47
C ALA A 154 -5.76 -17.71 10.60
N ARG A 155 -5.17 -18.29 11.66
CA ARG A 155 -5.06 -19.75 11.89
C ARG A 155 -4.46 -20.50 10.69
N GLN A 156 -3.50 -19.90 10.02
CA GLN A 156 -2.92 -20.41 8.78
C GLN A 156 -1.41 -20.15 8.71
N LEU A 157 -0.62 -21.22 8.69
CA LEU A 157 0.85 -21.12 8.69
C LEU A 157 1.43 -20.51 7.40
N ARG A 158 0.66 -20.50 6.30
CA ARG A 158 1.07 -19.89 5.03
C ARG A 158 1.49 -18.42 5.16
N PHE A 159 0.97 -17.72 6.18
CA PHE A 159 1.36 -16.32 6.42
C PHE A 159 2.82 -16.15 6.86
N LEU A 160 3.48 -17.20 7.34
CA LEU A 160 4.91 -17.17 7.63
C LEU A 160 5.76 -16.99 6.36
N ALA A 161 5.28 -17.45 5.20
CA ALA A 161 5.97 -17.28 3.93
C ALA A 161 6.13 -15.79 3.54
N PHE A 162 5.30 -14.88 4.07
CA PHE A 162 5.47 -13.43 3.87
C PHE A 162 6.79 -12.90 4.44
N ALA A 163 7.48 -13.61 5.33
CA ALA A 163 8.82 -13.24 5.77
C ALA A 163 9.80 -13.19 4.58
N LEU A 164 9.65 -14.08 3.59
CA LEU A 164 10.44 -14.10 2.36
C LEU A 164 10.16 -12.90 1.45
N HIS A 165 9.01 -12.24 1.63
CA HIS A 165 8.69 -11.02 0.90
C HIS A 165 9.48 -9.80 1.41
N LYS A 166 10.05 -9.86 2.62
CA LYS A 166 10.74 -8.70 3.21
C LYS A 166 12.01 -8.29 2.45
N PRO A 167 12.91 -9.21 2.04
CA PRO A 167 14.02 -8.88 1.15
C PRO A 167 13.55 -8.28 -0.19
N ILE A 168 12.50 -8.84 -0.80
CA ILE A 168 11.91 -8.31 -2.05
C ILE A 168 11.42 -6.87 -1.84
N SER A 169 10.73 -6.62 -0.74
CA SER A 169 10.28 -5.27 -0.38
C SER A 169 11.44 -4.29 -0.23
N MET A 170 12.53 -4.72 0.41
CA MET A 170 13.70 -3.90 0.69
C MET A 170 14.51 -3.56 -0.56
N PHE A 171 14.86 -4.56 -1.36
CA PHE A 171 15.80 -4.39 -2.48
C PHE A 171 15.13 -4.09 -3.81
N LEU A 172 13.86 -4.48 -3.99
CA LEU A 172 13.17 -4.33 -5.26
C LEU A 172 12.05 -3.28 -5.19
N LEU A 173 11.14 -3.41 -4.22
CA LEU A 173 9.94 -2.55 -4.18
C LEU A 173 10.20 -1.16 -3.58
N LEU A 174 11.12 -1.04 -2.62
CA LEU A 174 11.44 0.26 -2.03
C LEU A 174 12.05 1.23 -3.06
N PRO A 175 13.04 0.83 -3.90
CA PRO A 175 13.49 1.68 -5.00
C PRO A 175 12.37 2.07 -5.96
N VAL A 176 11.46 1.14 -6.29
CA VAL A 176 10.28 1.43 -7.12
C VAL A 176 9.37 2.46 -6.47
N LYS A 177 9.15 2.40 -5.15
CA LYS A 177 8.37 3.39 -4.41
C LYS A 177 9.06 4.75 -4.39
N VAL A 178 10.38 4.80 -4.20
CA VAL A 178 11.15 6.06 -4.28
C VAL A 178 11.02 6.66 -5.68
N TYR A 179 11.22 5.85 -6.73
CA TYR A 179 11.05 6.29 -8.12
C TYR A 179 9.62 6.76 -8.40
N ALA A 180 8.61 6.05 -7.87
CA ALA A 180 7.20 6.43 -7.99
C ALA A 180 6.94 7.83 -7.40
N LEU A 181 7.49 8.11 -6.21
CA LEU A 181 7.36 9.39 -5.52
C LEU A 181 7.99 10.54 -6.35
N CYS A 182 9.17 10.31 -6.93
CA CYS A 182 9.83 11.28 -7.79
C CYS A 182 9.11 11.51 -9.13
N THR A 183 8.28 10.55 -9.58
CA THR A 183 7.63 10.57 -10.91
C THR A 183 6.11 10.68 -10.84
N LEU A 184 5.55 11.20 -9.75
CA LEU A 184 4.10 11.32 -9.56
C LEU A 184 3.37 12.15 -10.63
N GLY A 185 4.07 13.04 -11.35
CA GLY A 185 3.47 13.90 -12.39
C GLY A 185 3.54 13.34 -13.83
N ASN A 186 4.20 12.18 -14.01
CA ASN A 186 4.37 11.50 -15.29
C ASN A 186 3.34 10.38 -15.45
#